data_AF-A0A352PRY6-F1
#
_entry.id   AF-A0A352PRY6-F1
#
_cell.length_a   1.000
_cell.length_b   1.000
_cell.length_c   1.000
_cell.angle_alpha   90.00
_cell.angle_beta   90.00
_cell.angle_gamma   90.00
#
_symmetry.space_group_name_H-M   'P 1'
#
loop_
_entity.id
_entity.type
_entity.pdbx_description
1 polymer ?
#
loop_
_entity_poly.entity_id
_entity_poly.type
_entity_poly.pdbx_seq_one_letter_code
_entity_poly.pdbx_strand_id
1 'polypeptide(L)'
;MLNYSFDWSVLWREPYGQLMLSGMLTTVHLSLLAWVIALVMGLLVGICGMLPNRITRLVSFVYVQLFRSIPLLLQLFIWYFAVPLLLPRSIQRWLYANVASLPYLMGVAGLGLYTASRVAELVRAGLHACPRGT
;
A
#
# COMPACT_ATOMS: atom_id res chain seq x y z
N MET A 1 20.63 5.28 -44.29
CA MET A 1 20.77 5.72 -42.89
C MET A 1 19.44 6.32 -42.46
N LEU A 2 18.79 5.80 -41.42
CA LEU A 2 17.54 6.37 -40.91
C LEU A 2 17.86 7.72 -40.26
N ASN A 3 17.42 8.81 -40.89
CA ASN A 3 17.61 10.17 -40.40
C ASN A 3 16.52 10.49 -39.37
N TYR A 4 16.54 9.79 -38.23
CA TYR A 4 15.61 9.98 -37.13
C TYR A 4 16.12 11.08 -36.20
N SER A 5 15.43 12.22 -36.18
CA SER A 5 15.61 13.25 -35.15
C SER A 5 14.72 12.92 -33.96
N PHE A 6 15.31 12.81 -32.78
CA PHE A 6 14.57 12.55 -31.54
C PHE A 6 13.70 13.78 -31.20
N ASP A 7 12.38 13.61 -31.16
CA ASP A 7 11.42 14.68 -30.88
C ASP A 7 10.82 14.52 -29.47
N TRP A 8 11.33 15.31 -28.51
CA TRP A 8 10.85 15.34 -27.11
C TRP A 8 9.46 15.96 -26.96
N SER A 9 8.98 16.72 -27.96
CA SER A 9 7.68 17.39 -27.86
C SER A 9 6.51 16.41 -27.91
N VAL A 10 6.75 15.15 -28.33
CA VAL A 10 5.74 14.09 -28.36
C VAL A 10 5.11 13.83 -26.98
N LEU A 11 5.88 14.01 -25.90
CA LEU A 11 5.41 13.82 -24.52
C LEU A 11 4.31 14.82 -24.13
N TRP A 12 4.31 16.00 -24.75
CA TRP A 12 3.40 17.10 -24.42
C TRP A 12 2.31 17.30 -25.47
N ARG A 13 2.35 16.56 -26.59
CA ARG A 13 1.30 16.57 -27.61
C ARG A 13 0.12 15.72 -27.15
N GLU A 14 -1.08 16.10 -27.61
CA GLU A 14 -2.29 15.31 -27.38
C GLU A 14 -2.18 13.94 -28.11
N PRO A 15 -2.57 12.83 -27.46
CA PRO A 15 -3.15 12.69 -26.11
C PRO A 15 -2.12 12.44 -24.98
N TYR A 16 -0.83 12.34 -25.31
CA TYR A 16 0.21 11.88 -24.38
C TYR A 16 0.44 12.82 -23.19
N GLY A 17 0.39 14.14 -23.41
CA GLY A 17 0.55 15.13 -22.34
C GLY A 17 -0.52 14.99 -21.26
N GLN A 18 -1.78 14.83 -21.67
CA GLN A 18 -2.90 14.60 -20.74
C GLN A 18 -2.78 13.25 -20.03
N LEU A 19 -2.38 12.19 -20.73
CA LEU A 19 -2.16 10.86 -20.14
C LEU A 19 -1.03 10.89 -19.09
N MET A 20 0.08 11.57 -19.37
CA MET A 20 1.17 11.75 -18.41
C MET A 20 0.69 12.50 -17.16
N LEU A 21 -0.01 13.63 -17.34
CA LEU A 21 -0.52 14.40 -16.22
C LEU A 21 -1.53 13.61 -15.38
N SER A 22 -2.45 12.90 -16.04
CA SER A 22 -3.42 12.03 -15.37
C SER A 22 -2.75 10.89 -14.59
N GLY A 23 -1.74 10.25 -15.18
CA GLY A 23 -0.95 9.21 -14.52
C GLY A 23 -0.17 9.73 -13.31
N MET A 24 0.42 10.92 -13.41
CA MET A 24 1.12 11.59 -12.31
C MET A 24 0.16 11.89 -11.16
N LEU A 25 -0.99 12.51 -11.45
CA LEU A 25 -2.02 12.82 -10.44
C LEU A 25 -2.54 11.55 -9.77
N THR A 26 -2.77 10.48 -10.55
CA THR A 26 -3.19 9.18 -10.02
C THR A 26 -2.14 8.61 -9.06
N THR A 27 -0.87 8.71 -9.39
CA THR A 27 0.24 8.24 -8.54
C THR A 27 0.30 9.01 -7.23
N VAL A 28 0.16 10.34 -7.28
CA VAL A 28 0.13 11.19 -6.08
C VAL A 28 -1.06 10.85 -5.20
N HIS A 29 -2.26 10.80 -5.75
CA HIS A 29 -3.47 10.44 -4.99
C HIS A 29 -3.37 9.04 -4.38
N LEU A 30 -2.93 8.04 -5.16
CA LEU A 30 -2.73 6.67 -4.68
C LEU A 30 -1.74 6.64 -3.52
N SER A 31 -0.61 7.34 -3.66
CA SER A 31 0.45 7.38 -2.65
C SER A 31 -0.03 8.03 -1.36
N LEU A 32 -0.80 9.12 -1.44
CA LEU A 32 -1.37 9.81 -0.28
C LEU A 32 -2.35 8.90 0.49
N LEU A 33 -3.28 8.25 -0.21
CA LEU A 33 -4.23 7.34 0.43
C LEU A 33 -3.53 6.13 1.07
N ALA A 34 -2.56 5.54 0.37
CA ALA A 34 -1.75 4.45 0.91
C ALA A 34 -0.98 4.91 2.17
N TRP A 35 -0.45 6.14 2.17
CA TRP A 35 0.22 6.73 3.34
C TRP A 35 -0.70 6.90 4.55
N VAL A 36 -1.95 7.35 4.34
CA VAL A 36 -2.93 7.46 5.42
C VAL A 36 -3.19 6.09 6.06
N ILE A 37 -3.40 5.06 5.24
CA ILE A 37 -3.55 3.68 5.72
C ILE A 37 -2.28 3.24 6.46
N ALA A 38 -1.10 3.52 5.90
CA ALA A 38 0.17 3.13 6.47
C ALA A 38 0.40 3.74 7.86
N LEU A 39 0.06 5.01 8.05
CA LEU A 39 0.17 5.71 9.33
C LEU A 39 -0.79 5.14 10.37
N VAL A 40 -2.07 5.02 10.02
CA VAL A 40 -3.09 4.53 10.96
C VAL A 40 -2.79 3.09 11.36
N MET A 41 -2.63 2.20 10.39
CA MET A 41 -2.38 0.78 10.66
C MET A 41 -1.01 0.56 11.28
N GLY A 42 0.02 1.27 10.83
CA GLY A 42 1.37 1.17 11.37
C GLY A 42 1.44 1.62 12.82
N LEU A 43 0.78 2.72 13.17
CA LEU A 43 0.70 3.20 14.55
C LEU A 43 -0.01 2.18 15.45
N LEU A 44 -1.18 1.69 15.02
CA LEU A 44 -1.94 0.68 15.78
C LEU A 44 -1.13 -0.60 16.00
N VAL A 45 -0.54 -1.16 14.94
CA VAL A 45 0.27 -2.38 15.01
C VAL A 45 1.53 -2.17 15.84
N GLY A 46 2.19 -1.03 15.68
CA GLY A 46 3.38 -0.65 16.44
C GLY A 46 3.10 -0.62 17.93
N ILE A 47 2.04 0.08 18.35
CA ILE A 47 1.57 0.17 19.74
C ILE A 47 1.20 -1.21 20.28
N CYS A 48 0.37 -1.98 19.56
CA CYS A 48 -0.02 -3.34 19.94
C CYS A 48 1.18 -4.27 20.21
N GLY A 49 2.29 -4.06 19.51
CA GLY A 49 3.54 -4.79 19.69
C GLY A 49 4.25 -4.56 21.02
N MET A 50 3.98 -3.46 21.71
CA MET A 50 4.60 -3.10 23.00
C MET A 50 3.70 -3.34 24.21
N LEU A 51 2.42 -3.67 23.99
CA LEU A 51 1.52 -4.00 25.09
C LEU A 51 2.05 -5.25 25.85
N PRO A 52 1.80 -5.33 27.18
CA PRO A 52 2.24 -6.46 28.00
C PRO A 52 1.58 -7.79 27.59
N ASN A 53 0.43 -7.73 26.92
CA ASN A 53 -0.29 -8.90 26.45
C ASN A 53 0.50 -9.69 25.38
N ARG A 54 0.70 -10.98 25.63
CA ARG A 54 1.43 -11.88 24.71
C ARG A 54 0.73 -12.00 23.36
N ILE A 55 -0.61 -11.99 23.34
CA ILE A 55 -1.38 -12.18 22.10
C ILE A 55 -1.22 -10.98 21.17
N THR A 56 -1.39 -9.75 21.68
CA THR A 56 -1.26 -8.53 20.86
C THR A 56 0.16 -8.39 20.30
N ARG A 57 1.16 -8.73 21.10
CA ARG A 57 2.56 -8.75 20.66
C ARG A 57 2.81 -9.78 19.58
N LEU A 58 2.25 -10.99 19.72
CA LEU A 58 2.35 -12.04 18.70
C LEU A 58 1.67 -11.62 17.40
N VAL A 59 0.46 -11.07 17.46
CA VAL A 59 -0.27 -10.60 16.27
C VAL A 59 0.51 -9.50 15.55
N SER A 60 1.03 -8.51 16.29
CA SER A 60 1.89 -7.46 15.72
C SER A 60 3.14 -8.03 15.07
N PHE A 61 3.82 -8.98 15.73
CA PHE A 61 5.00 -9.64 15.19
C PHE A 61 4.70 -10.41 13.90
N VAL A 62 3.65 -11.24 13.89
CA VAL A 62 3.25 -12.04 12.71
C VAL A 62 2.89 -11.13 11.55
N TYR A 63 2.10 -10.08 11.80
CA TYR A 63 1.76 -9.09 10.78
C TYR A 63 3.03 -8.46 10.19
N VAL A 64 3.91 -7.92 11.03
CA VAL A 64 5.12 -7.22 10.55
C VAL A 64 6.02 -8.16 9.75
N GLN A 65 6.26 -9.37 10.25
CA GLN A 65 7.07 -10.40 9.57
C GLN A 65 6.47 -10.75 8.21
N LEU A 66 5.18 -11.07 8.14
CA LEU A 66 4.52 -11.48 6.90
C LEU A 66 4.66 -10.41 5.80
N PHE A 67 4.34 -9.16 6.11
CA PHE A 67 4.40 -8.06 5.13
C PHE A 67 5.84 -7.61 4.82
N ARG A 68 6.83 -7.94 5.65
CA ARG A 68 8.25 -7.65 5.36
C ARG A 68 8.93 -8.75 4.56
N SER A 69 8.51 -10.00 4.73
CA SER A 69 9.07 -11.16 4.03
C SER A 69 8.56 -11.32 2.59
N ILE A 70 7.36 -10.81 2.29
CA ILE A 70 6.76 -10.90 0.94
C ILE A 70 7.21 -9.71 0.07
N PRO A 71 7.68 -9.94 -1.17
CA PRO A 71 7.97 -8.86 -2.11
C PRO A 71 6.72 -8.02 -2.42
N LEU A 72 6.87 -6.69 -2.48
CA LEU A 72 5.75 -5.77 -2.76
C LEU A 72 4.98 -6.14 -4.03
N LEU A 73 5.68 -6.52 -5.10
CA LEU A 73 5.05 -6.91 -6.36
C LEU A 73 4.10 -8.10 -6.17
N LEU A 74 4.55 -9.14 -5.46
CA LEU A 74 3.74 -10.31 -5.15
C LEU A 74 2.55 -9.92 -4.28
N GLN A 75 2.76 -9.02 -3.32
CA GLN A 75 1.69 -8.51 -2.48
C GLN A 75 0.60 -7.83 -3.31
N LEU A 76 0.96 -6.94 -4.23
CA LEU A 76 0.00 -6.29 -5.12
C LEU A 76 -0.79 -7.30 -5.96
N PHE A 77 -0.16 -8.37 -6.43
CA PHE A 77 -0.87 -9.46 -7.10
C PHE A 77 -1.85 -10.20 -6.19
N ILE A 78 -1.48 -10.48 -4.94
CA ILE A 78 -2.38 -11.09 -3.96
C ILE A 78 -3.59 -10.18 -3.71
N TRP A 79 -3.36 -8.88 -3.50
CA TRP A 79 -4.44 -7.91 -3.29
C TRP A 79 -5.38 -7.81 -4.49
N TYR A 80 -4.84 -7.81 -5.70
CA TYR A 80 -5.64 -7.68 -6.91
C TYR A 80 -6.39 -8.96 -7.28
N PHE A 81 -5.71 -10.12 -7.24
CA PHE A 81 -6.27 -11.39 -7.71
C PHE A 81 -6.83 -12.26 -6.59
N ALA A 82 -6.10 -12.45 -5.49
CA ALA A 82 -6.46 -13.44 -4.48
C ALA A 82 -7.48 -12.90 -3.47
N VAL A 83 -7.34 -11.67 -2.98
CA VAL A 83 -8.23 -11.11 -1.95
C VAL A 83 -9.70 -11.11 -2.39
N PRO A 84 -10.08 -10.68 -3.60
CA PRO A 84 -11.47 -10.74 -4.04
C PRO A 84 -12.03 -12.17 -4.14
N LEU A 85 -11.18 -13.17 -4.43
CA LEU A 85 -11.56 -14.58 -4.51
C LEU A 85 -11.83 -15.21 -3.13
N LEU A 86 -11.24 -14.65 -2.07
CA LEU A 86 -11.48 -15.09 -0.69
C LEU A 86 -12.81 -14.56 -0.13
N LEU A 87 -13.43 -13.57 -0.79
CA LEU A 87 -14.72 -13.01 -0.36
C LEU A 87 -15.88 -13.94 -0.76
N PRO A 88 -16.98 -13.95 0.01
CA PRO A 88 -18.20 -14.66 -0.36
C PRO A 88 -18.69 -14.29 -1.77
N ARG A 89 -19.18 -15.27 -2.54
CA ARG A 89 -19.61 -15.10 -3.95
C ARG A 89 -20.62 -13.97 -4.18
N SER A 90 -21.42 -13.63 -3.18
CA SER A 90 -22.36 -12.50 -3.21
C SER A 90 -21.62 -11.17 -3.21
N ILE A 91 -20.69 -10.97 -2.26
CA ILE A 91 -19.85 -9.77 -2.13
C ILE A 91 -18.94 -9.63 -3.33
N GLN A 92 -18.31 -10.74 -3.77
CA GLN A 92 -17.43 -10.75 -4.92
C GLN A 92 -18.14 -10.23 -6.18
N ARG A 93 -19.31 -10.80 -6.52
CA ARG A 93 -20.11 -10.33 -7.68
C ARG A 93 -20.51 -8.88 -7.54
N TRP A 94 -20.90 -8.46 -6.34
CA TRP A 94 -21.27 -7.07 -6.08
C TRP A 94 -20.08 -6.12 -6.30
N LEU A 95 -18.89 -6.47 -5.80
CA LEU A 95 -17.65 -5.69 -5.98
C LEU A 95 -17.33 -5.52 -7.47
N TYR A 96 -17.31 -6.61 -8.24
CA TYR A 96 -16.98 -6.54 -9.67
C TYR A 96 -18.02 -5.80 -10.50
N ALA A 97 -19.30 -5.85 -10.10
CA ALA A 97 -20.37 -5.16 -10.83
C ALA A 97 -20.48 -3.66 -10.49
N ASN A 98 -20.17 -3.26 -9.25
CA ASN A 98 -20.46 -1.91 -8.75
C ASN A 98 -19.21 -1.03 -8.55
N VAL A 99 -18.01 -1.63 -8.49
CA VAL A 99 -16.78 -0.90 -8.15
C VAL A 99 -15.81 -0.96 -9.32
N ALA A 100 -15.98 -0.06 -10.30
CA ALA A 100 -15.07 0.05 -11.44
C ALA A 100 -13.61 0.36 -11.03
N SER A 101 -13.43 1.07 -9.90
CA SER A 101 -12.13 1.42 -9.33
C SER A 101 -11.53 0.33 -8.43
N LEU A 102 -12.05 -0.91 -8.47
CA LEU A 102 -11.55 -2.00 -7.63
C LEU A 102 -10.03 -2.25 -7.75
N PRO A 103 -9.41 -2.26 -8.95
CA PRO A 103 -7.96 -2.42 -9.07
C PRO A 103 -7.19 -1.33 -8.32
N TYR A 104 -7.65 -0.08 -8.43
CA TYR A 104 -7.07 1.07 -7.76
C TYR A 104 -7.16 0.92 -6.24
N LEU A 105 -8.33 0.55 -5.70
CA LEU A 105 -8.54 0.36 -4.27
C LEU A 105 -7.71 -0.80 -3.70
N MET A 106 -7.60 -1.91 -4.44
CA MET A 106 -6.75 -3.04 -4.05
C MET A 106 -5.26 -2.65 -4.03
N GLY A 107 -4.83 -1.83 -5.00
CA GLY A 107 -3.48 -1.26 -5.01
C GLY A 107 -3.21 -0.34 -3.82
N VAL A 108 -4.14 0.57 -3.49
CA VAL A 108 -4.06 1.47 -2.32
C VAL A 108 -3.99 0.66 -1.02
N ALA A 109 -4.88 -0.32 -0.84
CA ALA A 109 -4.90 -1.17 0.34
C ALA A 109 -3.61 -1.99 0.48
N GLY A 110 -3.16 -2.59 -0.62
CA GLY A 110 -1.95 -3.42 -0.62
C GLY A 110 -0.67 -2.64 -0.35
N LEU A 111 -0.51 -1.50 -1.02
CA LEU A 111 0.63 -0.60 -0.78
C LEU A 111 0.60 -0.02 0.64
N GLY A 112 -0.57 0.41 1.11
CA GLY A 112 -0.74 0.98 2.44
C GLY A 112 -0.40 -0.01 3.55
N LEU A 113 -0.91 -1.25 3.47
CA LEU A 113 -0.63 -2.30 4.46
C LEU A 113 0.81 -2.82 4.40
N TYR A 114 1.41 -2.90 3.20
CA TYR A 114 2.83 -3.20 3.06
C TYR A 114 3.71 -2.15 3.74
N THR A 115 3.36 -0.88 3.57
CA THR A 115 4.11 0.25 4.14
C THR A 115 3.87 0.38 5.65
N ALA A 116 2.65 0.08 6.12
CA ALA A 116 2.28 0.06 7.53
C ALA A 116 3.21 -0.81 8.38
N SER A 117 3.70 -1.95 7.86
CA SER A 117 4.61 -2.80 8.62
C SER A 117 5.97 -2.13 8.91
N ARG A 118 6.46 -1.28 8.00
CA ARG A 118 7.67 -0.48 8.23
C ARG A 118 7.41 0.67 9.20
N VAL A 119 6.25 1.32 9.08
CA VAL A 119 5.82 2.36 10.02
C VAL A 119 5.69 1.80 11.44
N ALA A 120 5.13 0.60 11.60
CA ALA A 120 5.02 -0.06 12.90
C ALA A 120 6.38 -0.29 13.56
N GLU A 121 7.38 -0.71 12.79
CA GLU A 121 8.75 -0.88 13.29
C GLU A 121 9.39 0.46 13.65
N LEU A 122 9.15 1.51 12.86
CA LEU A 122 9.62 2.86 13.17
C LEU A 122 9.02 3.38 14.49
N VAL A 123 7.72 3.17 14.69
CA VAL A 123 7.03 3.54 15.93
C VAL A 123 7.62 2.81 17.14
N ARG A 124 7.85 1.50 17.02
CA ARG A 124 8.48 0.69 18.07
C ARG A 124 9.89 1.17 18.37
N ALA A 125 10.70 1.41 17.35
CA ALA A 125 12.05 1.94 17.51
C ALA A 125 12.05 3.31 18.19
N GLY A 126 11.14 4.21 17.79
CA GLY A 126 10.99 5.53 18.41
C GLY A 126 10.61 5.46 19.88
N LEU A 127 9.71 4.55 20.26
CA LEU A 127 9.31 4.37 21.65
C LEU A 127 10.39 3.70 22.50
N HIS A 128 11.16 2.77 21.93
CA HIS A 128 12.31 2.17 22.62
C HIS A 128 13.50 3.13 22.80
N ALA A 129 13.63 4.15 21.94
CA ALA A 129 14.68 5.16 22.05
C ALA A 129 14.45 6.13 23.22
N CYS A 130 13.22 6.21 23.76
CA CYS A 130 12.90 7.07 24.89
C CYS A 130 13.46 6.46 26.20
N PRO A 131 14.25 7.21 27.01
CA PRO A 131 14.70 6.74 28.31
C PRO A 131 13.51 6.38 29.19
N ARG A 132 13.59 5.24 29.88
CA ARG A 132 12.59 4.90 30.90
C ARG A 132 12.79 5.87 32.06
N GLY A 133 11.75 6.64 32.40
CA GLY A 133 11.78 7.57 33.52
C GLY A 133 12.25 6.86 34.79
N THR A 134 13.21 7.48 35.48
CA THR A 134 13.72 7.07 36.80
C THR A 134 12.63 7.01 37.84
#